data_AF-A0A844XWH4-F1
#
_entry.id   AF-A0A844XWH4-F1
#
_cell.length_a   1.000
_cell.length_b   1.000
_cell.length_c   1.000
_cell.angle_alpha   90.00
_cell.angle_beta   90.00
_cell.angle_gamma   90.00
#
_symmetry.space_group_name_H-M   'P 1'
#
loop_
_entity.id
_entity.type
_entity.pdbx_description
1 polymer ?
#
loop_
_entity_poly.entity_id
_entity_poly.type
_entity_poly.pdbx_seq_one_letter_code
_entity_poly.pdbx_strand_id
1 'polypeptide(L)'
;MQIVRTILWVLLLVAVLAFSFGNWDKQIDVRIWPGIVWDTRVPALVIVSFMIGLIPMWLYHRGVRWRQARRISALEQATAKMASPRVDDTPVTAPAPVEANASPAAEPANPVEPEPDQRA
;
A
#
# COMPACT_ATOMS: atom_id res chain seq x y z
N MET A 1 -22.02 -6.15 0.60
CA MET A 1 -21.95 -5.68 -0.81
C MET A 1 -21.55 -6.75 -1.82
N GLN A 2 -21.06 -7.94 -1.40
CA GLN A 2 -20.56 -8.94 -2.35
C GLN A 2 -21.65 -9.51 -3.26
N ILE A 3 -22.86 -9.79 -2.72
CA ILE A 3 -24.03 -10.25 -3.48
C ILE A 3 -24.44 -9.22 -4.56
N VAL A 4 -24.57 -7.95 -4.18
CA VAL A 4 -24.94 -6.87 -5.13
C VAL A 4 -23.92 -6.77 -6.24
N ARG A 5 -22.62 -6.79 -5.89
CA ARG A 5 -21.53 -6.79 -6.86
C ARG A 5 -21.61 -7.99 -7.80
N THR A 6 -21.85 -9.20 -7.30
CA THR A 6 -21.99 -10.40 -8.15
C THR A 6 -23.21 -10.32 -9.06
N ILE A 7 -24.37 -9.86 -8.57
CA ILE A 7 -25.57 -9.70 -9.40
C ILE A 7 -25.30 -8.72 -10.54
N LEU A 8 -24.64 -7.59 -10.26
CA LEU A 8 -24.31 -6.58 -11.26
C LEU A 8 -23.35 -7.13 -12.32
N TRP A 9 -22.34 -7.90 -11.91
CA TRP A 9 -21.43 -8.59 -12.84
C TRP A 9 -22.13 -9.66 -13.68
N VAL A 10 -23.03 -10.44 -13.08
CA VAL A 10 -23.80 -11.46 -13.81
C VAL A 10 -24.73 -10.79 -14.83
N LEU A 11 -25.44 -9.72 -14.44
CA LEU A 11 -26.31 -8.97 -15.35
C LEU A 11 -25.51 -8.36 -16.50
N LEU A 12 -24.35 -7.77 -16.22
CA LEU A 12 -23.43 -7.27 -17.24
C LEU A 12 -22.95 -8.39 -18.18
N LEU A 13 -22.59 -9.56 -17.64
CA LEU A 13 -22.19 -10.72 -18.44
C LEU A 13 -23.31 -11.16 -19.38
N VAL A 14 -24.53 -11.32 -18.86
CA VAL A 14 -25.70 -11.70 -19.67
C VAL A 14 -25.99 -10.66 -20.76
N ALA A 15 -25.90 -9.37 -20.44
CA ALA A 15 -26.06 -8.30 -21.41
C ALA A 15 -25.02 -8.35 -22.53
N VAL A 16 -23.74 -8.57 -22.19
CA VAL A 16 -22.65 -8.72 -23.18
C VAL A 16 -22.86 -9.96 -24.05
N LEU A 17 -23.30 -11.09 -23.47
CA LEU A 17 -23.59 -12.30 -24.24
C LEU A 17 -24.76 -12.08 -25.21
N ALA A 18 -25.88 -11.53 -24.73
CA ALA A 18 -27.04 -11.24 -25.56
C ALA A 18 -26.69 -10.28 -26.71
N PHE A 19 -25.91 -9.23 -26.42
CA PHE A 19 -25.40 -8.32 -27.43
C PHE A 19 -24.47 -9.02 -28.43
N SER A 20 -23.58 -9.90 -27.96
CA SER A 20 -22.69 -10.69 -28.80
C SER A 20 -23.45 -11.58 -29.77
N PHE A 21 -24.42 -12.35 -29.29
CA PHE A 21 -25.23 -13.21 -30.13
C PHE A 21 -26.06 -12.41 -31.14
N GLY A 22 -26.70 -11.31 -30.71
CA GLY A 22 -27.51 -10.48 -31.60
C GLY A 22 -26.73 -9.70 -32.67
N ASN A 23 -25.41 -9.57 -32.52
CA ASN A 23 -24.56 -8.81 -33.45
C ASN A 23 -23.41 -9.66 -34.03
N TRP A 24 -23.52 -11.00 -34.00
CA TRP A 24 -22.42 -11.88 -34.41
C TRP A 24 -22.13 -11.83 -35.92
N ASP A 25 -23.17 -11.71 -36.75
CA ASP A 25 -23.04 -11.67 -38.20
C ASP A 25 -22.60 -10.31 -38.75
N LYS A 26 -22.65 -9.25 -37.92
CA LYS A 26 -22.26 -7.90 -38.30
C LYS A 26 -20.75 -7.75 -38.20
N GLN A 27 -20.09 -7.74 -39.36
CA GLN A 27 -18.68 -7.42 -39.51
C GLN A 27 -18.53 -5.92 -39.78
N ILE A 28 -17.58 -5.28 -39.09
CA ILE A 28 -17.21 -3.89 -39.34
C ILE A 28 -15.80 -3.87 -39.91
N ASP A 29 -15.68 -3.27 -41.09
CA ASP A 29 -14.41 -2.96 -41.74
C ASP A 29 -13.76 -1.77 -41.04
N VAL A 30 -12.77 -2.03 -40.18
CA VAL A 30 -12.00 -0.95 -39.54
C VAL A 30 -10.78 -0.64 -40.42
N ARG A 31 -10.84 0.49 -41.11
CA ARG A 31 -9.71 1.00 -41.93
C ARG A 31 -8.78 1.82 -41.05
N ILE A 32 -7.66 1.23 -40.65
CA ILE A 32 -6.65 1.89 -39.80
C ILE A 32 -5.69 2.72 -40.65
N TRP A 33 -5.34 2.22 -41.84
CA TRP A 33 -4.51 2.89 -42.84
C TRP A 33 -4.99 2.58 -44.27
N PRO A 34 -4.60 3.39 -45.26
CA PRO A 34 -4.87 3.07 -46.66
C PRO A 34 -4.29 1.70 -47.01
N GLY A 35 -5.15 0.75 -47.38
CA GLY A 35 -4.76 -0.63 -47.74
C GLY A 35 -4.82 -1.66 -46.60
N ILE A 36 -5.04 -1.26 -45.35
CA ILE A 36 -5.23 -2.19 -44.22
C ILE A 36 -6.66 -2.06 -43.71
N VAL A 37 -7.46 -3.08 -44.04
CA VAL A 37 -8.83 -3.26 -43.55
C VAL A 37 -8.78 -4.38 -42.53
N TRP A 38 -9.21 -4.08 -41.31
CA TRP A 38 -9.28 -5.08 -40.25
C TRP A 38 -10.74 -5.44 -39.97
N ASP A 39 -11.11 -6.65 -40.36
CA ASP A 39 -12.47 -7.15 -40.18
C ASP A 39 -12.63 -7.65 -38.76
N THR A 40 -13.30 -6.84 -37.95
CA THR A 40 -13.56 -7.15 -36.54
C THR A 40 -15.07 -7.17 -36.31
N ARG A 41 -15.54 -8.11 -35.49
CA ARG A 41 -16.97 -8.21 -35.17
C ARG A 41 -17.36 -7.09 -34.21
N VAL A 42 -18.58 -6.58 -34.36
CA VAL A 42 -19.15 -5.54 -33.47
C VAL A 42 -18.96 -5.84 -31.98
N PRO A 43 -19.19 -7.07 -31.48
CA PRO A 43 -19.10 -7.33 -30.05
C PRO A 43 -17.68 -7.19 -29.50
N ALA A 44 -16.66 -7.49 -30.30
CA ALA A 44 -15.27 -7.33 -29.89
C ALA A 44 -14.93 -5.86 -29.63
N LEU A 45 -15.36 -4.94 -30.49
CA LEU A 45 -15.16 -3.50 -30.29
C LEU A 45 -15.82 -3.00 -28.99
N VAL A 46 -17.04 -3.46 -28.71
CA VAL A 46 -17.77 -3.03 -27.50
C VAL A 46 -17.02 -3.49 -26.25
N ILE A 47 -16.56 -4.74 -26.22
CA ILE A 47 -15.78 -5.27 -25.10
C ILE A 47 -14.47 -4.48 -24.93
N VAL A 48 -13.75 -4.22 -26.02
CA VAL A 48 -12.48 -3.48 -25.98
C VAL A 48 -12.70 -2.04 -25.51
N SER A 49 -13.71 -1.35 -26.04
CA SER A 49 -14.07 0.01 -25.62
C SER A 49 -14.40 0.05 -24.12
N PHE A 50 -15.19 -0.92 -23.65
CA PHE A 50 -15.55 -1.03 -22.25
C PHE A 50 -14.32 -1.32 -21.37
N MET A 51 -13.42 -2.20 -21.81
CA MET A 51 -12.16 -2.46 -21.10
C MET A 51 -11.27 -1.22 -21.02
N ILE A 52 -11.13 -0.46 -22.10
CA ILE A 52 -10.33 0.77 -22.09
C ILE A 52 -10.90 1.80 -21.11
N GLY A 53 -12.23 1.91 -20.99
CA GLY A 53 -12.85 2.78 -19.98
C GLY A 53 -12.75 2.23 -18.55
N LEU A 54 -12.90 0.91 -18.37
CA LEU A 54 -13.02 0.28 -17.05
C LEU A 54 -11.67 -0.02 -16.39
N ILE A 55 -10.68 -0.53 -17.14
CA ILE A 55 -9.37 -0.92 -16.61
C ILE A 55 -8.69 0.22 -15.84
N PRO A 56 -8.51 1.44 -16.40
CA PRO A 56 -7.77 2.49 -15.70
C PRO A 56 -8.48 2.91 -14.42
N MET A 57 -9.81 3.03 -14.45
CA MET A 57 -10.61 3.39 -13.27
C MET A 57 -10.54 2.29 -12.19
N TRP A 58 -10.68 1.03 -12.60
CA TRP A 58 -10.60 -0.12 -11.69
C TRP A 58 -9.22 -0.26 -11.05
N LEU A 59 -8.15 -0.10 -11.85
CA LEU A 59 -6.77 -0.19 -11.40
C LEU A 59 -6.44 0.93 -10.41
N TYR A 60 -6.89 2.16 -10.69
CA TYR A 60 -6.74 3.27 -9.76
C TYR A 60 -7.40 2.98 -8.41
N HIS A 61 -8.68 2.57 -8.43
CA HIS A 61 -9.41 2.25 -7.21
C HIS A 61 -8.74 1.11 -6.43
N ARG A 62 -8.23 0.08 -7.13
CA ARG A 62 -7.49 -1.02 -6.52
C ARG A 62 -6.19 -0.55 -5.88
N GLY A 63 -5.45 0.34 -6.56
CA GLY A 63 -4.21 0.93 -6.08
C GLY A 63 -4.40 1.78 -4.82
N VAL A 64 -5.42 2.63 -4.78
CA VAL A 64 -5.76 3.44 -3.61
C VAL A 64 -6.06 2.56 -2.40
N ARG A 65 -6.90 1.53 -2.58
CA ARG A 65 -7.24 0.58 -1.51
C ARG A 65 -6.01 -0.15 -0.99
N TRP A 66 -5.09 -0.54 -1.87
CA TRP A 66 -3.84 -1.21 -1.49
C TRP A 66 -2.91 -0.30 -0.70
N ARG A 67 -2.76 0.96 -1.15
CA ARG A 67 -1.94 1.95 -0.44
C ARG A 67 -2.51 2.28 0.94
N GLN A 68 -3.82 2.43 1.05
CA GLN A 68 -4.49 2.68 2.34
C GLN A 68 -4.28 1.51 3.31
N ALA A 69 -4.51 0.27 2.85
CA ALA A 69 -4.30 -0.92 3.68
C ALA A 69 -2.86 -1.01 4.21
N ARG A 70 -1.85 -0.79 3.36
CA ARG A 70 -0.44 -0.76 3.81
C ARG A 70 -0.16 0.31 4.85
N ARG A 71 -0.71 1.52 4.69
CA ARG A 71 -0.52 2.62 5.64
C ARG A 71 -1.15 2.30 6.99
N ILE A 72 -2.35 1.73 6.98
CA ILE A 72 -3.04 1.31 8.19
C ILE A 72 -2.21 0.25 8.92
N SER A 73 -1.77 -0.81 8.23
CA SER A 73 -0.95 -1.86 8.85
C SER A 73 0.39 -1.34 9.39
N ALA A 74 1.01 -0.36 8.73
CA ALA A 74 2.25 0.25 9.22
C ALA A 74 2.01 1.06 10.51
N LEU A 75 0.89 1.79 10.59
CA LEU A 75 0.49 2.54 11.79
C LEU A 75 0.15 1.60 12.94
N GLU A 76 -0.62 0.54 12.68
CA GLU A 76 -0.95 -0.49 13.67
C GLU A 76 0.31 -1.13 14.25
N GLN A 77 1.30 -1.47 13.41
CA GLN A 77 2.58 -2.00 13.88
C GLN A 77 3.39 -0.98 14.68
N ALA A 78 3.40 0.29 14.29
CA ALA A 78 4.10 1.35 15.03
C ALA A 78 3.47 1.57 16.42
N THR A 79 2.14 1.63 16.49
CA THR A 79 1.40 1.75 17.75
C THR A 79 1.60 0.50 18.62
N ALA A 80 1.58 -0.70 18.03
CA ALA A 80 1.85 -1.94 18.77
C ALA A 80 3.27 -1.96 19.38
N LYS A 81 4.27 -1.46 18.64
CA LYS A 81 5.66 -1.34 19.14
C LYS A 81 5.79 -0.29 20.26
N MET A 82 5.03 0.80 20.20
CA MET A 82 5.02 1.83 21.26
C MET A 82 4.27 1.38 22.52
N ALA A 83 3.23 0.56 22.36
CA ALA A 83 2.43 0.04 23.46
C ALA A 83 3.03 -1.23 24.09
N SER A 84 3.94 -1.92 23.40
CA SER A 84 4.65 -3.07 23.95
C SER A 84 5.68 -2.59 24.98
N PRO A 85 5.67 -3.10 26.22
CA PRO A 85 6.74 -2.84 27.16
C PRO A 85 8.08 -3.23 26.53
N ARG A 86 9.04 -2.31 26.57
CA ARG A 86 10.43 -2.59 26.23
C ARG A 86 10.93 -3.62 27.24
N VAL A 87 10.97 -4.89 26.84
CA VAL A 87 11.82 -5.87 27.53
C VAL A 87 13.22 -5.48 27.10
N ASP A 88 13.88 -4.69 27.95
CA ASP A 88 15.30 -4.43 27.83
C ASP A 88 16.05 -5.76 28.01
N ASP A 89 16.23 -6.50 26.91
CA ASP A 89 17.29 -7.48 26.79
C ASP A 89 18.62 -6.71 26.69
N THR A 90 18.97 -6.02 27.77
CA THR A 90 20.35 -5.63 28.02
C THR A 90 21.07 -6.94 28.29
N PRO A 91 22.07 -7.35 27.49
CA PRO A 91 22.92 -8.45 27.92
C PRO A 91 23.56 -7.98 29.22
N VAL A 92 23.23 -8.63 30.33
CA VAL A 92 23.95 -8.47 31.59
C VAL A 92 25.34 -9.02 31.34
N THR A 93 26.26 -8.15 30.92
CA THR A 93 27.70 -8.42 31.02
C THR A 93 27.97 -8.63 32.50
N ALA A 94 28.23 -9.89 32.86
CA ALA A 94 28.62 -10.28 34.21
C ALA A 94 29.81 -9.41 34.67
N PRO A 95 29.81 -8.86 35.89
CA PRO A 95 30.96 -8.11 36.39
C PRO A 95 32.17 -9.04 36.48
N ALA A 96 33.22 -8.69 35.75
CA ALA A 96 34.53 -9.31 35.91
C ALA A 96 35.03 -9.07 37.35
N PRO A 97 35.77 -10.02 37.96
CA PRO A 97 36.23 -9.87 39.34
C PRO A 97 37.17 -8.66 39.46
N VAL A 98 36.82 -7.75 40.37
CA VAL A 98 37.66 -6.65 40.81
C VAL A 98 38.89 -7.22 41.52
N GLU A 99 40.05 -7.14 40.86
CA GLU A 99 41.34 -7.34 41.49
C GLU A 99 41.67 -6.08 42.29
N ALA A 100 41.57 -6.19 43.61
CA ALA A 100 41.90 -5.15 44.55
C ALA A 100 43.41 -4.84 44.48
N ASN A 101 43.76 -3.63 44.06
CA ASN A 101 45.03 -3.03 44.42
C ASN A 101 44.82 -1.62 44.98
N ALA A 102 45.56 -1.35 46.04
CA ALA A 102 45.27 -0.37 47.07
C ALA A 102 45.51 1.11 46.64
N SER A 103 44.54 1.97 47.03
CA SER A 103 44.62 3.27 47.76
C SER A 103 45.89 4.18 47.68
N PRO A 104 45.82 5.48 48.08
CA PRO A 104 44.70 6.45 48.13
C PRO A 104 45.11 7.89 47.69
N ALA A 105 44.16 8.83 47.80
CA ALA A 105 44.31 10.30 47.93
C ALA A 105 44.26 11.17 46.66
N ALA A 106 43.13 11.86 46.46
CA ALA A 106 43.02 13.32 46.68
C ALA A 106 41.61 13.80 46.30
N GLU A 107 40.88 14.29 47.31
CA GLU A 107 39.63 15.05 47.23
C GLU A 107 39.96 16.56 47.12
N PRO A 108 39.02 17.49 46.86
CA PRO A 108 38.09 17.67 45.75
C PRO A 108 38.30 19.04 45.05
N ALA A 109 37.67 19.30 43.90
CA ALA A 109 37.32 20.68 43.52
C ALA A 109 36.13 20.67 42.56
N ASN A 110 34.97 21.00 43.11
CA ASN A 110 33.73 21.25 42.38
C ASN A 110 33.66 22.76 42.11
N PRO A 111 33.54 23.20 40.85
CA PRO A 111 32.95 24.49 40.54
C PRO A 111 31.56 24.29 39.94
N VAL A 112 30.59 24.75 40.71
CA VAL A 112 29.19 24.98 40.37
C VAL A 112 29.11 25.94 39.18
N GLU A 113 28.44 25.54 38.10
CA GLU A 113 27.97 26.48 37.06
C GLU A 113 26.44 26.40 37.01
N PRO A 114 25.71 27.40 37.52
CA PRO A 114 24.29 27.53 37.30
C PRO A 114 24.01 28.32 36.01
N GLU A 115 23.13 27.73 35.20
CA GLU A 115 22.19 28.31 34.23
C GLU A 115 22.12 29.86 34.15
N PRO A 116 22.32 30.48 32.97
CA PRO A 116 21.94 31.87 32.77
C PRO A 116 20.43 31.95 32.49
N ASP A 117 19.74 32.40 33.52
CA ASP A 117 18.36 32.85 33.53
C ASP A 117 18.16 34.07 32.58
N GLN A 118 16.94 34.18 32.09
CA GLN A 118 16.43 35.19 31.18
C GLN A 118 16.44 36.58 31.83
N ARG A 119 16.86 37.60 31.07
CA ARG A 119 16.52 39.03 31.23
C ARG A 119 16.71 39.71 29.88
N ALA A 120 15.94 40.68 29.42
CA ALA A 120 14.75 41.38 29.87
C ALA A 120 14.18 42.10 28.63
#